data_AF-A0A847CHZ2-F1
#
_entry.id   AF-A0A847CHZ2-F1
#
_cell.length_a   1.000
_cell.length_b   1.000
_cell.length_c   1.000
_cell.angle_alpha   90.00
_cell.angle_beta   90.00
_cell.angle_gamma   90.00
#
_symmetry.space_group_name_H-M   'P 1'
#
loop_
_entity.id
_entity.type
_entity.pdbx_description
1 polymer ?
#
loop_
_entity_poly.entity_id
_entity_poly.type
_entity_poly.pdbx_seq_one_letter_code
_entity_poly.pdbx_strand_id
1 'polypeptide(L)'
;MKLENLININTSMEIVSFDEEEVLRVVKTNKVEIPDENTYVKLKDCLFHNGTIEVKMLSRLLKDAPEHARGFIGIAFRISDDDSKFESFYIRPTNAFTTDPVRKNRGCQYFSYPKYTFSYFRDKGITDYENPIKIGLDEWVNLKAVIKDSHGLFYLNNELVLEVKDMKHGKDLKGSVGLFIDIGTEGFFKDLKVELDD
;
A
#
# COMPACT_ATOMS: atom_id res chain seq x y z
N MET A 1 7.11 4.46 -15.40
CA MET A 1 8.18 4.55 -14.37
C MET A 1 9.43 3.90 -14.92
N LYS A 2 10.63 4.45 -14.66
CA LYS A 2 11.90 3.82 -15.08
C LYS A 2 12.54 3.09 -13.91
N LEU A 3 12.99 1.84 -14.12
CA LEU A 3 13.60 1.00 -13.06
C LEU A 3 14.82 1.65 -12.40
N GLU A 4 15.59 2.44 -13.15
CA GLU A 4 16.78 3.13 -12.63
C GLU A 4 16.47 4.10 -11.48
N ASN A 5 15.23 4.58 -11.37
CA ASN A 5 14.76 5.50 -10.33
C ASN A 5 14.10 4.78 -9.15
N LEU A 6 14.18 3.45 -9.09
CA LEU A 6 13.51 2.63 -8.10
C LEU A 6 14.51 1.80 -7.28
N ILE A 7 14.15 1.55 -6.02
CA ILE A 7 14.87 0.63 -5.12
C ILE A 7 13.85 -0.36 -4.56
N ASN A 8 14.11 -1.66 -4.74
CA ASN A 8 13.31 -2.72 -4.15
C ASN A 8 13.81 -3.06 -2.73
N ILE A 9 12.90 -3.11 -1.77
CA ILE A 9 13.17 -3.51 -0.39
C ILE A 9 12.31 -4.74 -0.09
N ASN A 10 12.96 -5.87 0.20
CA ASN A 10 12.31 -7.18 0.44
C ASN A 10 11.33 -7.63 -0.64
N THR A 11 11.49 -7.10 -1.84
CA THR A 11 10.68 -7.36 -3.03
C THR A 11 11.59 -7.63 -4.22
N SER A 12 11.04 -8.22 -5.28
CA SER A 12 11.56 -8.13 -6.64
C SER A 12 10.70 -7.18 -7.46
N MET A 13 11.28 -6.60 -8.50
CA MET A 13 10.58 -5.75 -9.43
C MET A 13 11.04 -6.01 -10.87
N GLU A 14 10.12 -5.94 -11.82
CA GLU A 14 10.41 -6.06 -13.25
C GLU A 14 9.39 -5.26 -14.06
N ILE A 15 9.77 -4.80 -15.25
CA ILE A 15 8.82 -4.22 -16.21
C ILE A 15 8.30 -5.37 -17.07
N VAL A 16 6.98 -5.48 -17.17
CA VAL A 16 6.30 -6.48 -17.99
C VAL A 16 5.30 -5.81 -18.92
N SER A 17 5.03 -6.46 -20.05
CA SER A 17 3.89 -6.10 -20.90
C SER A 17 2.60 -6.67 -20.29
N PHE A 18 1.62 -5.81 -20.06
CA PHE A 18 0.30 -6.16 -19.56
C PHE A 18 -0.73 -5.39 -20.39
N ASP A 19 -1.57 -6.10 -21.14
CA ASP A 19 -2.54 -5.52 -22.08
C ASP A 19 -1.92 -4.45 -23.00
N GLU A 20 -0.78 -4.80 -23.63
CA GLU A 20 -0.01 -3.93 -24.54
C GLU A 20 0.63 -2.68 -23.89
N GLU A 21 0.52 -2.53 -22.57
CA GLU A 21 1.18 -1.46 -21.81
C GLU A 21 2.35 -2.00 -20.97
N GLU A 22 3.39 -1.20 -20.79
CA GLU A 22 4.48 -1.51 -19.85
C GLU A 22 4.07 -1.13 -18.43
N VAL A 23 4.09 -2.12 -17.52
CA VAL A 23 3.75 -1.93 -16.11
C VAL A 23 4.85 -2.48 -15.20
N LEU A 24 4.96 -1.90 -14.01
CA LEU A 24 5.87 -2.41 -12.99
C LEU A 24 5.20 -3.58 -12.25
N ARG A 25 5.76 -4.77 -12.39
CA ARG A 25 5.40 -5.93 -11.59
C ARG A 25 6.25 -5.98 -10.34
N VAL A 26 5.63 -6.21 -9.19
CA VAL A 26 6.28 -6.27 -7.86
C VAL A 26 5.80 -7.49 -7.09
N VAL A 27 6.74 -8.21 -6.49
CA VAL A 27 6.46 -9.40 -5.67
C VAL A 27 7.33 -9.38 -4.41
N LYS A 28 6.76 -9.77 -3.27
CA LYS A 28 7.49 -9.94 -2.02
C LYS A 28 8.45 -11.12 -2.09
N THR A 29 9.73 -10.93 -1.74
CA THR A 29 10.79 -11.97 -1.84
C THR A 29 11.38 -12.37 -0.50
N ASN A 30 11.36 -11.47 0.49
CA ASN A 30 11.79 -11.75 1.85
C ASN A 30 10.63 -11.51 2.82
N LYS A 31 10.75 -12.05 4.04
CA LYS A 31 9.71 -11.93 5.09
C LYS A 31 8.34 -12.39 4.61
N VAL A 32 8.31 -13.37 3.69
CA VAL A 32 7.13 -13.73 2.88
C VAL A 32 5.91 -14.14 3.69
N GLU A 33 6.10 -14.65 4.91
CA GLU A 33 5.04 -15.05 5.85
C GLU A 33 4.68 -13.97 6.89
N ILE A 34 5.39 -12.84 6.93
CA ILE A 34 5.24 -11.83 7.98
C ILE A 34 4.49 -10.62 7.39
N PRO A 35 3.29 -10.30 7.87
CA PRO A 35 2.49 -9.19 7.33
C PRO A 35 2.99 -7.83 7.81
N ASP A 36 2.55 -6.76 7.13
CA ASP A 36 2.82 -5.35 7.48
C ASP A 36 4.34 -5.04 7.64
N GLU A 37 5.18 -5.61 6.78
CA GLU A 37 6.64 -5.45 6.80
C GLU A 37 7.13 -4.41 5.78
N ASN A 38 8.41 -4.03 5.82
CA ASN A 38 9.00 -3.14 4.81
C ASN A 38 9.20 -3.83 3.44
N THR A 39 8.09 -4.12 2.75
CA THR A 39 8.04 -4.85 1.48
C THR A 39 7.43 -3.97 0.39
N TYR A 40 8.29 -3.18 -0.22
CA TYR A 40 7.89 -2.19 -1.22
C TYR A 40 8.99 -1.94 -2.24
N VAL A 41 8.63 -1.26 -3.32
CA VAL A 41 9.56 -0.61 -4.24
C VAL A 41 9.44 0.90 -4.03
N LYS A 42 10.51 1.58 -3.63
CA LYS A 42 10.51 3.02 -3.34
C LYS A 42 11.18 3.85 -4.43
N LEU A 43 10.77 5.11 -4.55
CA LEU A 43 11.44 6.11 -5.39
C LEU A 43 12.84 6.44 -4.82
N LYS A 44 13.82 6.54 -5.71
CA LYS A 44 15.11 7.18 -5.38
C LYS A 44 14.92 8.69 -5.25
N ASP A 45 15.71 9.30 -4.37
CA ASP A 45 15.83 10.75 -4.25
C ASP A 45 14.47 11.48 -4.09
N CYS A 46 13.53 10.85 -3.39
CA CYS A 46 12.22 11.40 -3.08
C CYS A 46 12.13 11.75 -1.61
N LEU A 47 11.79 13.01 -1.30
CA LEU A 47 11.55 13.48 0.06
C LEU A 47 10.11 14.02 0.14
N PHE A 48 9.19 13.14 0.52
CA PHE A 48 7.79 13.45 0.70
C PHE A 48 7.48 13.72 2.17
N HIS A 49 6.76 14.81 2.45
CA HIS A 49 6.18 15.09 3.75
C HIS A 49 4.68 15.31 3.62
N ASN A 50 4.21 16.37 2.95
CA ASN A 50 2.80 16.52 2.59
C ASN A 50 2.61 16.59 1.07
N GLY A 51 1.38 16.31 0.66
CA GLY A 51 0.95 16.43 -0.72
C GLY A 51 0.10 15.25 -1.15
N THR A 52 0.13 14.98 -2.45
CA THR A 52 -0.73 13.97 -3.08
C THR A 52 0.10 12.87 -3.73
N ILE A 53 -0.28 11.62 -3.47
CA ILE A 53 0.26 10.43 -4.12
C ILE A 53 -0.88 9.78 -4.92
N GLU A 54 -0.70 9.61 -6.21
CA GLU A 54 -1.66 8.91 -7.08
C GLU A 54 -0.98 7.77 -7.83
N VAL A 55 -1.63 6.61 -7.93
CA VAL A 55 -1.10 5.45 -8.67
C VAL A 55 -2.24 4.56 -9.14
N LYS A 56 -2.08 4.01 -10.36
CA LYS A 56 -2.93 2.90 -10.82
C LYS A 56 -2.28 1.59 -10.41
N MET A 57 -3.06 0.74 -9.75
CA MET A 57 -2.59 -0.54 -9.25
C MET A 57 -3.59 -1.65 -9.55
N LEU A 58 -3.08 -2.87 -9.69
CA LEU A 58 -3.85 -4.10 -9.87
C LEU A 58 -3.12 -5.22 -9.12
N SER A 59 -3.86 -6.07 -8.42
CA SER A 59 -3.28 -7.23 -7.73
C SER A 59 -3.86 -8.53 -8.22
N ARG A 60 -3.00 -9.55 -8.29
CA ARG A 60 -3.33 -10.98 -8.43
C ARG A 60 -2.78 -11.74 -7.23
N LEU A 61 -3.30 -12.94 -7.02
CA LEU A 61 -2.64 -13.91 -6.14
C LEU A 61 -1.58 -14.66 -6.94
N LEU A 62 -0.42 -14.89 -6.32
CA LEU A 62 0.57 -15.81 -6.86
C LEU A 62 0.00 -17.23 -6.92
N LYS A 63 0.56 -18.07 -7.80
CA LYS A 63 0.13 -19.49 -7.94
C LYS A 63 0.31 -20.29 -6.65
N ASP A 64 1.32 -19.94 -5.86
CA ASP A 64 1.69 -20.53 -4.58
C ASP A 64 1.27 -19.64 -3.40
N ALA A 65 0.36 -18.68 -3.60
CA ALA A 65 -0.12 -17.81 -2.54
C ALA A 65 -0.77 -18.64 -1.41
N PRO A 66 -0.43 -18.38 -0.13
CA PRO A 66 -1.02 -19.10 0.98
C PRO A 66 -2.51 -18.75 1.14
N GLU A 67 -3.27 -19.62 1.84
CA GLU A 67 -4.72 -19.45 2.03
C GLU A 67 -5.09 -18.10 2.66
N HIS A 68 -4.20 -17.50 3.43
CA HIS A 68 -4.41 -16.20 4.09
C HIS A 68 -4.01 -14.99 3.23
N ALA A 69 -3.49 -15.18 2.00
CA ALA A 69 -3.21 -14.11 1.05
C ALA A 69 -4.50 -13.40 0.63
N ARG A 70 -4.47 -12.08 0.47
CA ARG A 70 -5.67 -11.28 0.19
C ARG A 70 -5.58 -10.35 -1.01
N GLY A 71 -4.49 -10.41 -1.78
CA GLY A 71 -4.18 -9.46 -2.84
C GLY A 71 -3.67 -8.13 -2.29
N PHE A 72 -2.86 -8.18 -1.23
CA PHE A 72 -2.38 -7.01 -0.50
C PHE A 72 -1.59 -6.07 -1.39
N ILE A 73 -2.13 -4.89 -1.66
CA ILE A 73 -1.52 -3.91 -2.57
C ILE A 73 -1.82 -2.48 -2.12
N GLY A 74 -0.85 -1.58 -2.26
CA GLY A 74 -1.04 -0.18 -1.86
C GLY A 74 0.19 0.67 -2.02
N ILE A 75 0.33 1.66 -1.14
CA ILE A 75 1.46 2.57 -1.07
C ILE A 75 2.11 2.55 0.31
N ALA A 76 3.41 2.83 0.33
CA ALA A 76 4.15 3.26 1.50
C ALA A 76 4.60 4.70 1.29
N PHE A 77 4.67 5.50 2.33
CA PHE A 77 5.04 6.92 2.24
C PHE A 77 5.77 7.36 3.50
N ARG A 78 6.52 8.47 3.38
CA ARG A 78 7.43 8.97 4.41
C ARG A 78 8.41 7.89 4.89
N ILE A 79 8.89 7.08 3.94
CA ILE A 79 9.82 5.98 4.20
C ILE A 79 11.17 6.56 4.61
N SER A 80 11.63 6.26 5.82
CA SER A 80 12.94 6.68 6.30
C SER A 80 14.07 6.10 5.44
N ASP A 81 15.20 6.80 5.39
CA ASP A 81 16.35 6.42 4.55
C ASP A 81 16.84 4.99 4.83
N ASP A 82 16.77 4.56 6.10
CA ASP A 82 17.17 3.24 6.59
C ASP A 82 16.05 2.18 6.53
N ASP A 83 14.90 2.50 5.94
CA ASP A 83 13.73 1.61 5.81
C ASP A 83 13.18 1.08 7.16
N SER A 84 13.49 1.77 8.26
CA SER A 84 13.09 1.37 9.62
C SER A 84 11.74 1.90 10.06
N LYS A 85 11.24 2.98 9.42
CA LYS A 85 9.96 3.61 9.71
C LYS A 85 9.30 4.08 8.42
N PHE A 86 8.02 3.80 8.30
CA PHE A 86 7.19 4.34 7.23
C PHE A 86 5.71 4.25 7.63
N GLU A 87 4.90 4.92 6.83
CA GLU A 87 3.45 4.90 6.88
C GLU A 87 2.93 4.19 5.64
N SER A 88 1.83 3.46 5.72
CA SER A 88 1.30 2.75 4.55
C SER A 88 -0.21 2.66 4.58
N PHE A 89 -0.77 2.66 3.38
CA PHE A 89 -2.16 2.33 3.13
C PHE A 89 -2.21 1.24 2.07
N TYR A 90 -3.00 0.20 2.33
CA TYR A 90 -3.20 -0.91 1.38
C TYR A 90 -4.63 -1.42 1.38
N ILE A 91 -4.97 -2.14 0.32
CA ILE A 91 -6.24 -2.83 0.14
C ILE A 91 -6.07 -4.35 0.12
N ARG A 92 -7.16 -5.05 0.40
CA ARG A 92 -7.29 -6.51 0.42
C ARG A 92 -8.43 -6.91 -0.52
N PRO A 93 -8.23 -6.96 -1.85
CA PRO A 93 -9.35 -7.05 -2.80
C PRO A 93 -10.23 -8.29 -2.63
N THR A 94 -9.64 -9.42 -2.21
CA THR A 94 -10.43 -10.63 -1.89
C THR A 94 -11.43 -10.42 -0.74
N ASN A 95 -11.25 -9.42 0.12
CA ASN A 95 -12.18 -9.10 1.20
C ASN A 95 -13.44 -8.39 0.70
N ALA A 96 -13.40 -7.70 -0.45
CA ALA A 96 -14.54 -6.93 -0.97
C ALA A 96 -15.77 -7.83 -1.27
N PHE A 97 -15.52 -9.07 -1.69
CA PHE A 97 -16.54 -9.99 -2.20
C PHE A 97 -16.70 -11.27 -1.37
N THR A 98 -16.15 -11.30 -0.16
CA THR A 98 -16.32 -12.44 0.76
C THR A 98 -17.71 -12.42 1.43
N THR A 99 -18.21 -13.60 1.79
CA THR A 99 -19.45 -13.76 2.58
C THR A 99 -19.22 -13.60 4.08
N ASP A 100 -17.97 -13.65 4.55
CA ASP A 100 -17.60 -13.40 5.95
C ASP A 100 -17.79 -11.91 6.30
N PRO A 101 -18.71 -11.55 7.19
CA PRO A 101 -19.00 -10.15 7.51
C PRO A 101 -17.83 -9.44 8.20
N VAL A 102 -17.03 -10.16 9.00
CA VAL A 102 -15.87 -9.60 9.69
C VAL A 102 -14.79 -9.24 8.67
N ARG A 103 -14.53 -10.17 7.75
CA ARG A 103 -13.54 -9.95 6.68
C ARG A 103 -13.98 -8.86 5.72
N LYS A 104 -15.27 -8.79 5.38
CA LYS A 104 -15.83 -7.77 4.49
C LYS A 104 -15.60 -6.34 4.99
N ASN A 105 -15.62 -6.14 6.32
CA ASN A 105 -15.34 -4.84 6.93
C ASN A 105 -13.83 -4.47 6.97
N ARG A 106 -12.94 -5.35 6.50
CA ARG A 106 -11.47 -5.19 6.57
C ARG A 106 -10.88 -5.07 5.17
N GLY A 107 -11.52 -4.27 4.33
CA GLY A 107 -11.20 -4.13 2.91
C GLY A 107 -9.92 -3.33 2.63
N CYS A 108 -9.70 -2.26 3.38
CA CYS A 108 -8.47 -1.48 3.39
C CYS A 108 -7.91 -1.34 4.80
N GLN A 109 -6.65 -0.91 4.90
CA GLN A 109 -5.93 -0.70 6.14
C GLN A 109 -4.93 0.43 5.98
N TYR A 110 -4.83 1.27 6.99
CA TYR A 110 -3.64 2.07 7.26
C TYR A 110 -2.79 1.43 8.36
N PHE A 111 -1.46 1.50 8.25
CA PHE A 111 -0.56 1.09 9.33
C PHE A 111 0.73 1.94 9.37
N SER A 112 1.41 1.92 10.52
CA SER A 112 2.73 2.54 10.69
C SER A 112 3.75 1.53 11.18
N TYR A 113 4.67 1.15 10.30
CA TYR A 113 5.72 0.19 10.60
C TYR A 113 6.77 0.79 11.55
N PRO A 114 7.30 0.03 12.54
CA PRO A 114 7.06 -1.40 12.75
C PRO A 114 5.96 -1.72 13.77
N LYS A 115 5.51 -0.74 14.56
CA LYS A 115 4.75 -1.01 15.78
C LYS A 115 3.23 -1.03 15.57
N TYR A 116 2.70 -0.15 14.73
CA TYR A 116 1.27 0.12 14.62
C TYR A 116 0.68 -0.64 13.42
N THR A 117 0.75 -1.97 13.50
CA THR A 117 0.24 -2.92 12.49
C THR A 117 -1.27 -3.14 12.61
N PHE A 118 -1.86 -3.88 11.67
CA PHE A 118 -3.26 -4.31 11.76
C PHE A 118 -3.54 -5.06 13.08
N SER A 119 -2.59 -5.88 13.55
CA SER A 119 -2.75 -6.65 14.80
C SER A 119 -2.78 -5.71 15.99
N TYR A 120 -1.86 -4.74 16.04
CA TYR A 120 -1.82 -3.74 17.12
C TYR A 120 -3.16 -3.03 17.28
N PHE A 121 -3.76 -2.56 16.18
CA PHE A 121 -5.03 -1.85 16.25
C PHE A 121 -6.17 -2.75 16.73
N ARG A 122 -6.26 -3.96 16.18
CA ARG A 122 -7.32 -4.92 16.55
C ARG A 122 -7.21 -5.40 18.00
N ASP A 123 -5.99 -5.71 18.47
CA ASP A 123 -5.74 -6.15 19.85
C ASP A 123 -6.08 -5.06 20.88
N LYS A 124 -6.07 -3.79 20.45
CA LYS A 124 -6.47 -2.62 21.26
C LYS A 124 -7.91 -2.19 21.04
N GLY A 125 -8.67 -2.86 20.17
CA GLY A 125 -10.05 -2.48 19.84
C GLY A 125 -10.16 -1.15 19.10
N ILE A 126 -9.09 -0.70 18.42
CA ILE A 126 -9.07 0.54 17.64
C ILE A 126 -9.52 0.21 16.22
N THR A 127 -10.62 0.81 15.77
CA THR A 127 -11.26 0.48 14.49
C THR A 127 -11.08 1.53 13.39
N ASP A 128 -10.54 2.70 13.72
CA ASP A 128 -10.49 3.87 12.82
C ASP A 128 -9.53 3.72 11.61
N TYR A 129 -8.76 2.64 11.55
CA TYR A 129 -7.71 2.42 10.54
C TYR A 129 -8.03 1.32 9.54
N GLU A 130 -9.26 0.80 9.53
CA GLU A 130 -9.76 -0.16 8.55
C GLU A 130 -11.15 0.26 8.05
N ASN A 131 -11.48 -0.08 6.81
CA ASN A 131 -12.82 0.11 6.25
C ASN A 131 -13.10 -0.93 5.15
N PRO A 132 -14.35 -1.28 4.82
CA PRO A 132 -14.69 -1.99 3.59
C PRO A 132 -14.25 -1.24 2.32
N ILE A 133 -14.08 -2.01 1.24
CA ILE A 133 -13.88 -1.51 -0.13
C ILE A 133 -14.74 -2.32 -1.10
N LYS A 134 -14.81 -1.88 -2.37
CA LYS A 134 -15.56 -2.54 -3.44
C LYS A 134 -14.69 -2.75 -4.69
N ILE A 135 -13.49 -3.30 -4.51
CA ILE A 135 -12.50 -3.54 -5.58
C ILE A 135 -12.04 -5.00 -5.52
N GLY A 136 -12.00 -5.67 -6.69
CA GLY A 136 -11.61 -7.07 -6.82
C GLY A 136 -10.15 -7.31 -7.16
N LEU A 137 -9.75 -8.60 -7.17
CA LEU A 137 -8.51 -9.00 -7.86
C LEU A 137 -8.69 -8.76 -9.36
N ASP A 138 -7.58 -8.66 -10.10
CA ASP A 138 -7.60 -8.54 -11.56
C ASP A 138 -8.32 -7.28 -12.10
N GLU A 139 -8.55 -6.29 -11.24
CA GLU A 139 -9.18 -5.02 -11.60
C GLU A 139 -8.20 -3.87 -11.37
N TRP A 140 -8.06 -2.99 -12.37
CA TRP A 140 -7.29 -1.76 -12.21
C TRP A 140 -8.06 -0.78 -11.32
N VAL A 141 -7.38 -0.28 -10.29
CA VAL A 141 -7.91 0.74 -9.37
C VAL A 141 -6.97 1.95 -9.34
N ASN A 142 -7.55 3.15 -9.38
CA ASN A 142 -6.81 4.38 -9.11
C ASN A 142 -6.83 4.67 -7.61
N LEU A 143 -5.67 4.58 -6.97
CA LEU A 143 -5.48 5.00 -5.58
C LEU A 143 -4.98 6.45 -5.56
N LYS A 144 -5.65 7.29 -4.78
CA LYS A 144 -5.20 8.64 -4.46
C LYS A 144 -5.11 8.81 -2.95
N ALA A 145 -3.98 9.29 -2.46
CA ALA A 145 -3.77 9.66 -1.07
C ALA A 145 -3.45 11.15 -0.98
N VAL A 146 -4.21 11.89 -0.17
CA VAL A 146 -3.95 13.29 0.16
C VAL A 146 -3.47 13.34 1.60
N ILE A 147 -2.20 13.69 1.80
CA ILE A 147 -1.51 13.61 3.09
C ILE A 147 -1.14 15.02 3.55
N LYS A 148 -1.53 15.37 4.79
CA LYS A 148 -1.19 16.62 5.43
C LYS A 148 -0.96 16.45 6.92
N ASP A 149 0.25 16.75 7.38
CA ASP A 149 0.70 16.54 8.76
C ASP A 149 0.40 15.10 9.23
N SER A 150 -0.47 14.92 10.21
CA SER A 150 -0.89 13.60 10.69
C SER A 150 -2.23 13.12 10.12
N HIS A 151 -2.77 13.81 9.12
CA HIS A 151 -4.06 13.53 8.49
C HIS A 151 -3.86 12.97 7.08
N GLY A 152 -4.55 11.88 6.75
CA GLY A 152 -4.57 11.28 5.42
C GLY A 152 -5.98 10.97 4.94
N LEU A 153 -6.28 11.32 3.69
CA LEU A 153 -7.50 10.95 2.99
C LEU A 153 -7.15 10.00 1.85
N PHE A 154 -7.72 8.80 1.87
CA PHE A 154 -7.43 7.75 0.89
C PHE A 154 -8.66 7.46 0.04
N TYR A 155 -8.50 7.57 -1.27
CA TYR A 155 -9.54 7.40 -2.26
C TYR A 155 -9.21 6.22 -3.18
N LEU A 156 -10.23 5.44 -3.54
CA LEU A 156 -10.17 4.44 -4.61
C LEU A 156 -11.19 4.81 -5.67
N ASN A 157 -10.76 4.98 -6.92
CA ASN A 157 -11.64 5.39 -8.03
C ASN A 157 -12.49 6.64 -7.69
N ASN A 158 -11.87 7.62 -7.02
CA ASN A 158 -12.48 8.86 -6.52
C ASN A 158 -13.52 8.72 -5.39
N GLU A 159 -13.73 7.51 -4.84
CA GLU A 159 -14.52 7.29 -3.61
C GLU A 159 -13.59 7.35 -2.39
N LEU A 160 -13.89 8.19 -1.39
CA LEU A 160 -13.16 8.22 -0.13
C LEU A 160 -13.42 6.90 0.62
N VAL A 161 -12.37 6.10 0.82
CA VAL A 161 -12.47 4.80 1.49
C VAL A 161 -11.89 4.79 2.89
N LEU A 162 -11.00 5.73 3.23
CA LEU A 162 -10.47 5.82 4.60
C LEU A 162 -10.02 7.26 4.89
N GLU A 163 -10.42 7.76 6.05
CA GLU A 163 -9.90 8.99 6.65
C GLU A 163 -9.07 8.62 7.89
N VAL A 164 -7.78 8.95 7.87
CA VAL A 164 -6.86 8.70 8.97
C VAL A 164 -6.53 10.01 9.65
N LYS A 165 -7.20 10.33 10.75
CA LYS A 165 -7.03 11.61 11.47
C LYS A 165 -5.76 11.72 12.30
N ASP A 166 -5.18 10.58 12.68
CA ASP A 166 -4.03 10.51 13.57
C ASP A 166 -3.04 9.45 13.09
N MET A 167 -2.08 9.88 12.27
CA MET A 167 -0.94 9.07 11.85
C MET A 167 0.08 8.86 12.96
N LYS A 168 0.58 7.62 13.13
CA LYS A 168 1.27 7.22 14.37
C LYS A 168 2.74 7.61 14.48
N HIS A 169 3.41 7.94 13.38
CA HIS A 169 4.78 8.49 13.44
C HIS A 169 4.86 10.00 13.68
N GLY A 170 3.71 10.66 13.89
CA GLY A 170 3.63 12.10 14.11
C GLY A 170 3.77 12.91 12.82
N LYS A 171 3.59 14.22 12.95
CA LYS A 171 3.47 15.13 11.80
C LYS A 171 4.78 15.43 11.09
N ASP A 172 5.93 15.19 11.72
CA ASP A 172 7.23 15.65 11.21
C ASP A 172 7.98 14.58 10.40
N LEU A 173 7.45 13.35 10.30
CA LEU A 173 8.09 12.29 9.52
C LEU A 173 8.10 12.68 8.03
N LYS A 174 9.27 12.57 7.42
CA LYS A 174 9.49 12.79 5.99
C LYS A 174 10.29 11.62 5.43
N GLY A 175 10.13 11.35 4.14
CA GLY A 175 10.88 10.28 3.49
C GLY A 175 10.32 9.92 2.13
N SER A 176 10.80 8.83 1.55
CA SER A 176 10.42 8.42 0.21
C SER A 176 8.97 7.91 0.12
N VAL A 177 8.48 7.79 -1.11
CA VAL A 177 7.22 7.13 -1.47
C VAL A 177 7.53 5.81 -2.14
N GLY A 178 6.72 4.78 -1.85
CA GLY A 178 6.88 3.46 -2.41
C GLY A 178 5.56 2.75 -2.71
N LEU A 179 5.69 1.69 -3.49
CA LEU A 179 4.62 0.81 -3.95
C LEU A 179 4.66 -0.44 -3.09
N PHE A 180 3.64 -0.62 -2.27
CA PHE A 180 3.59 -1.64 -1.22
C PHE A 180 2.91 -2.91 -1.72
N ILE A 181 3.47 -4.05 -1.35
CA ILE A 181 2.92 -5.37 -1.59
C ILE A 181 3.06 -6.22 -0.33
N ASP A 182 2.12 -7.13 -0.09
CA ASP A 182 2.25 -8.09 1.02
C ASP A 182 1.92 -9.52 0.58
N ILE A 183 1.94 -10.44 1.56
CA ILE A 183 1.90 -11.89 1.45
C ILE A 183 1.12 -12.41 0.23
N GLY A 184 1.80 -13.25 -0.57
CA GLY A 184 1.19 -14.02 -1.66
C GLY A 184 0.66 -13.21 -2.83
N THR A 185 1.01 -11.92 -2.93
CA THR A 185 0.46 -11.02 -3.95
C THR A 185 1.44 -10.77 -5.07
N GLU A 186 0.93 -10.84 -6.30
CA GLU A 186 1.56 -10.30 -7.50
C GLU A 186 0.92 -8.95 -7.80
N GLY A 187 1.70 -7.87 -7.66
CA GLY A 187 1.21 -6.51 -7.86
C GLY A 187 1.69 -5.91 -9.17
N PHE A 188 0.83 -5.11 -9.80
CA PHE A 188 1.12 -4.36 -11.01
C PHE A 188 0.83 -2.88 -10.75
N PHE A 189 1.76 -2.01 -11.13
CA PHE A 189 1.66 -0.57 -10.90
C PHE A 189 2.02 0.22 -12.16
N LYS A 190 1.28 1.31 -12.39
CA LYS A 190 1.58 2.29 -13.43
C LYS A 190 1.11 3.69 -13.01
N ASP A 191 1.54 4.69 -13.76
CA ASP A 191 1.10 6.08 -13.61
C ASP A 191 1.28 6.67 -12.19
N LEU A 192 2.35 6.29 -11.47
CA LEU A 192 2.68 6.89 -10.19
C LEU A 192 2.99 8.38 -10.36
N LYS A 193 2.26 9.22 -9.61
CA LYS A 193 2.43 10.66 -9.52
C LYS A 193 2.57 11.06 -8.06
N VAL A 194 3.55 11.92 -7.77
CA VAL A 194 3.76 12.49 -6.44
C VAL A 194 3.82 14.01 -6.60
N GLU A 195 2.93 14.71 -5.92
CA GLU A 195 2.88 16.17 -5.81
C GLU A 195 3.18 16.56 -4.37
N LEU A 196 4.03 17.57 -4.17
CA LEU A 196 4.42 18.06 -2.84
C LEU A 196 3.67 19.36 -2.55
N ASP A 197 3.18 19.50 -1.32
CA ASP A 197 2.39 20.67 -0.87
C ASP A 197 3.13 21.51 0.20
N ASP A 198 4.44 21.29 0.36
CA ASP A 198 5.31 21.90 1.40
C ASP A 198 6.14 23.08 0.91
#